data_AF-A0A7V9U8Z6-F1
#
_entry.id   AF-A0A7V9U8Z6-F1
#
_cell.length_a   1.000
_cell.length_b   1.000
_cell.length_c   1.000
_cell.angle_alpha   90.00
_cell.angle_beta   90.00
_cell.angle_gamma   90.00
#
_symmetry.space_group_name_H-M   'P 1'
#
loop_
_entity.id
_entity.type
_entity.pdbx_description
1 polymer ?
#
loop_
_entity_poly.entity_id
_entity_poly.type
_entity_poly.pdbx_seq_one_letter_code
_entity_poly.pdbx_strand_id
1 'polypeptide(L)'
;MTEPVRRPPAPSASGALAGFGRQVALRRYVVLGLAAAFLAVGVIWGAGVFGQLSDGGFEDPASESSRAVALADQQLGRTSADAVVLYSSEKATVDDP
;
A
#
# COMPACT_ATOMS: atom_id res chain seq x y z
N MET A 1 -12.74 -62.83 4.50
CA MET A 1 -12.21 -61.86 3.51
C MET A 1 -13.38 -61.46 2.65
N THR A 2 -13.95 -60.26 2.65
CA THR A 2 -13.63 -58.94 3.20
C THR A 2 -14.97 -58.20 3.21
N GLU A 3 -15.43 -57.76 4.38
CA GLU A 3 -16.67 -56.97 4.47
C GLU A 3 -16.41 -55.57 3.87
N PRO A 4 -17.28 -55.03 3.00
CA PRO A 4 -17.10 -53.69 2.46
C PRO A 4 -17.41 -52.66 3.54
N VAL A 5 -16.37 -52.01 4.05
CA VAL A 5 -16.46 -50.87 4.98
C VAL A 5 -17.24 -49.74 4.29
N ARG A 6 -18.51 -49.57 4.68
CA ARG A 6 -19.31 -48.40 4.28
C ARG A 6 -18.78 -47.17 5.04
N ARG A 7 -18.12 -46.26 4.33
CA ARG A 7 -17.75 -44.94 4.89
C ARG A 7 -18.99 -44.05 5.00
N PRO A 8 -19.14 -43.27 6.08
CA PRO A 8 -20.19 -42.27 6.18
C PRO A 8 -19.99 -41.17 5.11
N PRO A 9 -21.08 -40.56 4.59
CA PRO A 9 -20.97 -39.42 3.69
C PRO A 9 -20.35 -38.24 4.44
N ALA A 10 -19.30 -37.63 3.87
CA ALA A 10 -18.75 -36.39 4.39
C ALA A 10 -19.79 -35.26 4.27
N PRO A 11 -19.97 -34.40 5.29
CA PRO A 11 -20.87 -33.26 5.18
C PRO A 11 -20.42 -32.36 4.03
N SER A 12 -21.30 -32.14 3.05
CA SER A 12 -21.00 -31.35 1.86
C SER A 12 -21.01 -29.86 2.21
N ALA A 13 -19.81 -29.30 2.44
CA ALA A 13 -19.58 -27.87 2.58
C ALA A 13 -20.20 -27.02 1.43
N SER A 14 -20.53 -27.66 0.31
CA SER A 14 -21.20 -27.09 -0.86
C SER A 14 -22.59 -26.50 -0.57
N GLY A 15 -23.36 -27.09 0.35
CA GLY A 15 -24.73 -26.64 0.64
C GLY A 15 -24.79 -25.29 1.34
N ALA A 16 -23.86 -25.04 2.26
CA ALA A 16 -23.77 -23.79 3.00
C ALA A 16 -23.34 -22.62 2.09
N LEU A 17 -22.34 -22.84 1.24
CA LEU A 17 -21.88 -21.86 0.25
C LEU A 17 -22.95 -21.56 -0.81
N ALA A 18 -23.66 -22.59 -1.30
CA ALA A 18 -24.75 -22.41 -2.23
C ALA A 18 -25.94 -21.65 -1.60
N GLY A 19 -26.28 -21.95 -0.34
CA GLY A 19 -27.33 -21.25 0.41
C GLY A 19 -26.99 -19.79 0.66
N PHE A 20 -25.74 -19.50 1.06
CA PHE A 20 -25.23 -18.15 1.24
C PHE A 20 -25.23 -17.35 -0.07
N GLY A 21 -24.75 -17.94 -1.16
CA GLY A 21 -24.76 -17.33 -2.49
C GLY A 21 -26.16 -16.98 -2.98
N ARG A 22 -27.14 -17.87 -2.76
CA ARG A 22 -28.55 -17.62 -3.08
C ARG A 22 -29.13 -16.47 -2.25
N GLN A 23 -28.81 -16.41 -0.95
CA GLN A 23 -29.29 -15.35 -0.06
C GLN A 23 -28.73 -13.97 -0.44
N VAL A 24 -27.45 -13.92 -0.83
CA VAL A 24 -26.80 -12.72 -1.36
C VAL A 24 -27.42 -12.29 -2.68
N ALA A 25 -27.69 -13.23 -3.60
CA ALA A 25 -28.30 -12.93 -4.91
C ALA A 25 -29.73 -12.36 -4.78
N LEU A 26 -30.52 -12.85 -3.82
CA LEU A 26 -31.86 -12.33 -3.54
C LEU A 26 -31.84 -10.93 -2.92
N ARG A 27 -30.79 -10.57 -2.17
CA ARG A 27 -30.60 -9.25 -1.56
C ARG A 27 -29.52 -8.42 -2.23
N ARG A 28 -29.25 -8.70 -3.52
CA ARG A 28 -28.10 -8.13 -4.26
C ARG A 28 -27.99 -6.61 -4.16
N TYR A 29 -29.10 -5.88 -4.23
CA TYR A 29 -29.06 -4.41 -4.15
C TYR A 29 -28.69 -3.89 -2.76
N VAL A 30 -29.13 -4.56 -1.69
CA VAL A 30 -28.75 -4.21 -0.32
C VAL A 30 -27.27 -4.51 -0.10
N VAL A 31 -26.79 -5.66 -0.56
CA VAL A 31 -25.39 -6.07 -0.44
C VAL A 31 -24.47 -5.13 -1.22
N LEU A 32 -24.84 -4.79 -2.47
CA LEU A 32 -24.09 -3.83 -3.28
C LEU A 32 -24.10 -2.42 -2.67
N GLY A 33 -25.24 -1.99 -2.14
CA GLY A 33 -25.35 -0.69 -1.44
C GLY A 33 -24.45 -0.62 -0.21
N LEU A 34 -24.43 -1.67 0.62
CA LEU A 34 -23.55 -1.75 1.79
C LEU A 34 -22.07 -1.81 1.40
N ALA A 35 -21.71 -2.59 0.37
CA ALA A 35 -20.35 -2.65 -0.12
C ALA A 35 -19.89 -1.29 -0.68
N ALA A 36 -20.73 -0.62 -1.46
CA ALA A 36 -20.44 0.71 -1.98
C ALA A 36 -20.28 1.75 -0.87
N ALA A 37 -21.16 1.73 0.14
CA ALA A 37 -21.06 2.60 1.31
C ALA A 37 -19.77 2.34 2.10
N PHE A 38 -19.41 1.07 2.31
CA PHE A 38 -18.17 0.68 2.97
C PHE A 38 -16.93 1.17 2.20
N LEU A 39 -16.91 1.00 0.87
CA LEU A 39 -15.85 1.52 0.02
C LEU A 39 -15.77 3.05 0.06
N ALA A 40 -16.91 3.75 0.02
CA ALA A 40 -16.95 5.20 0.11
C ALA A 40 -16.35 5.72 1.43
N VAL A 41 -16.69 5.07 2.56
CA VAL A 41 -16.06 5.35 3.86
C VAL A 41 -14.56 5.07 3.80
N GLY A 42 -14.15 3.93 3.24
CA GLY A 42 -12.74 3.59 3.06
C GLY A 42 -11.97 4.66 2.25
N VAL A 43 -12.57 5.20 1.19
CA VAL A 43 -11.96 6.25 0.36
C VAL A 43 -11.86 7.57 1.13
N ILE A 44 -12.95 8.03 1.75
CA ILE A 44 -13.00 9.33 2.44
C ILE A 44 -11.97 9.39 3.59
N TRP A 45 -11.85 8.32 4.38
CA TRP A 45 -10.93 8.27 5.51
C TRP A 45 -9.53 7.79 5.11
N GLY A 46 -9.41 6.83 4.20
CA GLY A 46 -8.13 6.26 3.76
C GLY A 46 -7.30 7.21 2.89
N ALA A 47 -7.95 8.10 2.12
CA ALA A 47 -7.26 9.10 1.31
C ALA A 47 -6.35 10.04 2.14
N GLY A 48 -6.69 10.26 3.42
CA GLY A 48 -5.86 11.09 4.30
C GLY A 48 -4.57 10.42 4.78
N VAL A 49 -4.49 9.08 4.74
CA VAL A 49 -3.33 8.33 5.26
C VAL A 49 -2.15 8.36 4.29
N PHE A 50 -2.37 8.63 3.00
CA PHE A 50 -1.29 8.71 2.02
C PHE A 50 -0.23 9.77 2.37
N GLY A 51 -0.59 10.84 3.10
CA GLY A 51 0.36 11.84 3.60
C GLY A 51 1.27 11.36 4.74
N GLN A 52 0.99 10.19 5.32
CA GLN A 52 1.79 9.57 6.38
C GLN A 52 2.63 8.40 5.87
N LEU A 53 2.51 8.04 4.59
CA LEU A 53 3.39 7.07 3.97
C LEU A 53 4.78 7.71 3.89
N SER A 54 5.73 7.13 4.63
CA SER A 54 7.14 7.48 4.52
C SER A 54 7.68 6.94 3.20
N ASP A 55 8.30 7.81 2.40
CA ASP A 55 9.06 7.43 1.21
C ASP A 55 10.49 6.95 1.54
N GLY A 56 10.82 6.87 2.84
CA GLY A 56 12.14 6.49 3.35
C GLY A 56 12.12 5.37 4.38
N GLY A 57 13.27 5.11 5.00
CA GLY A 57 13.51 3.99 5.94
C GLY A 57 14.49 2.94 5.43
N PHE A 58 15.25 3.28 4.38
CA PHE A 58 16.32 2.44 3.84
C PHE A 58 17.60 2.52 4.69
N GLU A 59 17.74 3.58 5.49
CA GLU A 59 18.85 3.75 6.43
C GLU A 59 18.64 3.01 7.75
N ASP A 60 19.71 2.39 8.24
CA ASP A 60 19.78 1.86 9.61
C ASP A 60 20.20 2.98 10.59
N PRO A 61 19.32 3.40 11.52
CA PRO A 61 19.62 4.48 12.47
C PRO A 61 20.77 4.14 13.43
N ALA A 62 21.13 2.87 13.60
CA ALA A 62 22.27 2.46 14.41
C ALA A 62 23.62 2.51 13.65
N SER A 63 23.61 2.71 12.33
CA SER A 63 24.80 2.66 11.50
C SER A 63 25.74 3.86 11.71
N GLU A 64 27.05 3.62 11.57
CA GLU A 64 28.07 4.68 11.63
C GLU A 64 27.88 5.73 10.52
N SER A 65 27.40 5.32 9.33
CA SER A 65 27.08 6.26 8.25
C SER A 65 25.97 7.23 8.64
N SER A 66 24.87 6.73 9.26
CA SER A 66 23.78 7.60 9.74
C SER A 66 24.25 8.56 10.84
N ARG A 67 25.16 8.12 11.71
CA ARG A 67 25.80 8.98 12.72
C ARG A 67 26.69 10.05 12.08
N ALA A 68 27.47 9.68 11.08
CA ALA A 68 28.34 10.60 10.36
C ALA A 68 27.51 11.70 9.65
N VAL A 69 26.40 11.31 9.00
CA VAL A 69 25.46 12.27 8.39
C VAL A 69 24.84 13.19 9.43
N ALA A 70 24.39 12.66 10.57
CA ALA A 70 23.82 13.49 11.65
C ALA A 70 24.83 14.48 12.24
N LEU A 71 26.10 14.08 12.37
CA LEU A 71 27.18 14.97 12.81
C LEU A 71 27.50 16.04 11.76
N ALA A 72 27.53 15.66 10.48
CA ALA A 72 27.73 16.61 9.37
C ALA A 72 26.61 17.67 9.34
N ASP A 73 25.34 17.24 9.44
CA ASP A 73 24.20 18.16 9.46
C ASP A 73 24.21 19.10 10.67
N GLN A 74 24.67 18.63 11.84
CA GLN A 74 24.79 19.45 13.05
C GLN A 74 25.91 20.50 12.96
N GLN A 75 27.05 20.14 12.39
CA GLN A 75 28.24 21.00 12.36
C GLN A 75 28.27 21.93 11.14
N LEU A 76 27.82 21.45 9.99
CA LEU A 76 27.91 22.13 8.70
C LEU A 76 26.56 22.65 8.20
N GLY A 77 25.46 22.22 8.83
CA GLY A 77 24.12 22.42 8.31
C GLY A 77 23.73 21.37 7.27
N ARG A 78 22.45 21.35 6.90
CA ARG A 78 21.91 20.36 5.98
C ARG A 78 22.55 20.52 4.60
N THR A 79 23.30 19.49 4.17
CA THR A 79 24.12 19.54 2.95
C THR A 79 23.43 18.88 1.73
N SER A 80 22.23 18.34 1.92
CA SER A 80 21.45 17.72 0.84
C SER A 80 21.00 18.77 -0.18
N ALA A 81 21.24 18.53 -1.47
CA ALA A 81 20.71 19.40 -2.53
C ALA A 81 19.22 19.13 -2.72
N ASP A 82 18.37 20.13 -2.46
CA ASP A 82 16.92 20.00 -2.59
C ASP A 82 16.45 20.10 -4.05
N ALA A 83 17.17 20.85 -4.88
CA ALA A 83 16.87 21.00 -6.31
C ALA A 83 18.16 21.24 -7.11
N VAL A 84 18.21 20.65 -8.30
CA VAL A 84 19.26 20.90 -9.31
C VAL A 84 18.58 21.45 -10.55
N VAL A 85 19.01 22.62 -11.00
CA VAL A 85 18.46 23.25 -12.21
C VAL A 85 19.54 23.26 -13.29
N LEU A 86 19.25 22.60 -14.41
CA LEU A 86 20.10 22.62 -15.59
C LEU A 86 19.53 23.61 -16.60
N TYR A 87 20.32 24.63 -16.92
CA TYR A 87 20.01 25.57 -18.00
C TYR A 87 20.81 25.20 -19.25
N SER A 88 20.18 25.35 -20.40
CA SER A 88 20.81 25.16 -21.70
C SER A 88 20.37 26.26 -22.65
N SER A 89 21.28 26.70 -23.51
CA SER A 89 21.04 27.68 -24.56
C SER A 89 21.76 27.22 -25.83
N GLU A 90 21.08 27.29 -26.97
CA GLU A 90 21.69 26.99 -28.28
C GLU A 90 22.59 28.13 -28.77
N LYS A 91 22.41 29.34 -28.23
CA LYS A 91 22.98 30.58 -28.76
C LYS A 91 23.88 31.32 -27.79
N ALA A 92 23.87 30.94 -26.52
CA ALA A 92 24.67 31.55 -25.47
C ALA A 92 25.52 30.48 -24.80
N THR A 93 26.76 30.84 -24.53
CA THR A 93 27.77 30.06 -23.82
C THR A 93 27.90 30.59 -22.39
N VAL A 94 28.56 29.83 -21.51
CA VAL A 94 28.73 30.19 -20.09
C VAL A 94 29.50 31.50 -19.89
N ASP A 95 30.35 31.87 -20.84
CA ASP A 95 31.20 33.06 -20.75
C ASP A 95 30.58 34.30 -21.44
N ASP A 96 29.39 34.19 -22.02
CA ASP A 96 28.70 35.36 -22.57
C ASP A 96 28.22 36.28 -21.43
N PRO A 97 28.42 37.62 -21.52
CA PRO A 97 28.24 38.58 -20.43
C PRO A 97 26.78 38.85 -20.02
#